data_AF-A0A7Y8X1G1-F1
#
_entry.id   AF-A0A7Y8X1G1-F1
#
_cell.length_a   1.000
_cell.length_b   1.000
_cell.length_c   1.000
_cell.angle_alpha   90.00
_cell.angle_beta   90.00
_cell.angle_gamma   90.00
#
_symmetry.space_group_name_H-M   'P 1'
#
loop_
_entity.id
_entity.type
_entity.pdbx_description
1 polymer ?
#
loop_
_entity_poly.entity_id
_entity_poly.type
_entity_poly.pdbx_seq_one_letter_code
_entity_poly.pdbx_strand_id
1 'polypeptide(L)'
;MHSAIARVAGTMGSPTGIPIDEDRTMAQDMTVRELWDRTHPALLPWTRVPEADLHARCTEAVAAALAALWGGCDDALLDAPATDGQVHAIVAAQRAYGLGWRDAVLGDVTAEARAARLGNGPGGLWTPAEHWNRGRGRAFRATLRGNLEFFAMHPWAAELEHVRAVRCAVEASSADPRNTLALLFRTAWTGRADRRLGWDDAEWWQYLEVGALASWAVVDLGLPADDPASAGWAVEEAAEAVSPSDWTWTGTGLPDGFLEAAFAALDV
;
A
#
# COMPACT_ATOMS: atom_id res chain seq x y z
N MET A 1 55.19 55.72 -15.53
CA MET A 1 55.71 54.39 -15.92
C MET A 1 55.18 53.37 -14.91
N HIS A 2 54.25 52.53 -15.37
CA HIS A 2 53.79 51.24 -14.81
C HIS A 2 53.52 51.12 -13.30
N SER A 3 52.25 51.04 -12.89
CA SER A 3 51.57 49.74 -12.82
C SER A 3 50.10 49.91 -12.44
N ALA A 4 49.23 49.32 -13.26
CA ALA A 4 47.79 49.25 -13.09
C ALA A 4 47.42 47.90 -12.48
N ILE A 5 46.59 47.90 -11.43
CA ILE A 5 45.79 46.73 -11.02
C ILE A 5 44.40 47.26 -10.65
N ALA A 6 43.52 47.27 -11.65
CA ALA A 6 42.08 47.25 -11.43
C ALA A 6 41.64 45.78 -11.48
N ARG A 7 41.18 45.23 -10.35
CA ARG A 7 40.53 43.92 -10.31
C ARG A 7 39.03 44.13 -10.33
N VAL A 8 38.44 43.65 -11.41
CA VAL A 8 37.00 43.53 -11.65
C VAL A 8 36.40 42.62 -10.58
N ALA A 9 35.56 43.19 -9.70
CA ALA A 9 34.60 42.42 -8.92
C ALA A 9 33.35 42.26 -9.79
N GLY A 10 33.26 41.12 -10.47
CA GLY A 10 32.04 40.70 -11.16
C GLY A 10 30.98 40.40 -10.10
N THR A 11 29.90 41.18 -10.13
CA THR A 11 28.62 40.84 -9.51
C THR A 11 28.16 39.50 -10.08
N MET A 12 28.28 38.44 -9.28
CA MET A 12 27.57 37.19 -9.51
C MET A 12 26.07 37.51 -9.48
N GLY A 13 25.41 37.32 -10.63
CA GLY A 13 23.96 37.36 -10.72
C GLY A 13 23.37 36.37 -9.73
N SER A 14 22.36 36.83 -8.99
CA SER A 14 21.50 35.94 -8.21
C SER A 14 20.89 34.88 -9.13
N PRO A 15 20.78 33.63 -8.67
CA PRO A 15 20.15 32.59 -9.45
C PRO A 15 18.69 32.96 -9.66
N THR A 16 18.30 32.95 -10.93
CA THR A 16 16.91 33.02 -11.39
C THR A 16 16.15 31.91 -10.65
N GLY A 17 15.25 32.30 -9.75
CA GLY A 17 14.26 31.37 -9.21
C GLY A 17 13.49 30.82 -10.40
N ILE A 18 13.62 29.52 -10.66
CA ILE A 18 12.68 28.82 -11.52
C ILE A 18 11.33 28.98 -10.82
N PRO A 19 10.32 29.61 -11.44
CA PRO A 19 8.99 29.59 -10.87
C PRO A 19 8.59 28.11 -10.81
N ILE A 20 8.45 27.59 -9.59
CA ILE A 20 7.70 26.35 -9.40
C ILE A 20 6.30 26.70 -9.87
N ASP A 21 5.84 25.99 -10.89
CA ASP A 21 4.56 26.22 -11.56
C ASP A 21 3.45 25.76 -10.59
N GLU A 22 3.16 26.59 -9.59
CA GLU A 22 2.22 26.32 -8.50
C GLU A 22 0.84 25.91 -9.05
N ASP A 23 0.42 26.50 -10.18
CA ASP A 23 -0.82 26.15 -10.88
C ASP A 23 -0.80 24.72 -11.44
N ARG A 24 0.36 24.24 -11.90
CA ARG A 24 0.53 22.87 -12.40
C ARG A 24 0.58 21.86 -11.26
N THR A 25 1.24 22.21 -10.15
CA THR A 25 1.29 21.36 -8.95
C THR A 25 -0.10 21.20 -8.35
N MET A 26 -0.83 22.30 -8.13
CA MET A 26 -2.21 22.26 -7.62
C MET A 26 -3.15 21.46 -8.53
N ALA A 27 -3.06 21.63 -9.85
CA ALA A 27 -3.89 20.85 -10.79
C ALA A 27 -3.56 19.35 -10.76
N GLN A 28 -2.29 18.98 -10.56
CA GLN A 28 -1.88 17.60 -10.39
C GLN A 28 -2.37 17.02 -9.06
N ASP A 29 -2.28 17.78 -7.97
CA ASP A 29 -2.67 17.35 -6.63
C ASP A 29 -4.20 17.18 -6.51
N MET A 30 -4.99 18.09 -7.10
CA MET A 30 -6.44 17.90 -7.24
C MET A 30 -6.80 16.64 -8.03
N THR A 31 -6.04 16.33 -9.09
CA THR A 31 -6.24 15.11 -9.89
C THR A 31 -5.89 13.85 -9.07
N VAL A 32 -4.87 13.91 -8.20
CA VAL A 32 -4.51 12.79 -7.31
C VAL A 32 -5.63 12.53 -6.30
N ARG A 33 -6.13 13.57 -5.62
CA ARG A 33 -7.24 13.43 -4.66
C ARG A 33 -8.47 12.80 -5.30
N GLU A 34 -8.89 13.32 -6.45
CA GLU A 34 -10.05 12.82 -7.18
C GLU A 34 -9.93 11.33 -7.54
N LEU A 35 -8.73 10.86 -7.89
CA LEU A 35 -8.48 9.45 -8.19
C LEU A 35 -8.52 8.58 -6.92
N TRP A 36 -8.02 9.06 -5.78
CA TRP A 36 -8.20 8.38 -4.49
C TRP A 36 -9.68 8.28 -4.11
N ASP A 37 -10.42 9.37 -4.22
CA ASP A 37 -11.85 9.45 -3.92
C ASP A 37 -12.70 8.56 -4.83
N ARG A 38 -12.25 8.28 -6.05
CA ARG A 38 -12.88 7.30 -6.95
C ARG A 38 -12.42 5.87 -6.69
N THR A 39 -11.16 5.68 -6.28
CA THR A 39 -10.62 4.36 -5.95
C THR A 39 -11.35 3.77 -4.74
N HIS A 40 -11.51 4.55 -3.67
CA HIS A 40 -12.12 4.11 -2.42
C HIS A 40 -13.50 3.44 -2.60
N PRO A 41 -14.53 4.09 -3.20
CA PRO A 41 -15.85 3.50 -3.37
C PRO A 41 -15.86 2.28 -4.30
N ALA A 42 -14.94 2.20 -5.27
CA ALA A 42 -14.80 1.02 -6.12
C ALA A 42 -14.28 -0.22 -5.35
N LEU A 43 -13.49 -0.01 -4.29
CA LEU A 43 -12.99 -1.08 -3.43
C LEU A 43 -13.99 -1.52 -2.36
N LEU A 44 -14.89 -0.63 -1.89
CA LEU A 44 -15.84 -0.91 -0.80
C LEU A 44 -16.69 -2.18 -0.95
N PRO A 45 -17.16 -2.59 -2.14
CA PRO A 45 -17.86 -3.87 -2.29
C PRO A 45 -17.00 -5.09 -1.93
N TRP A 46 -15.69 -5.01 -2.20
CA TRP A 46 -14.74 -6.10 -2.03
C TRP A 46 -14.28 -6.27 -0.58
N THR A 47 -14.34 -5.21 0.22
CA THR A 47 -14.04 -5.26 1.67
C THR A 47 -15.11 -5.98 2.51
N ARG A 48 -16.19 -6.45 1.87
CA ARG A 48 -17.20 -7.34 2.48
C ARG A 48 -16.89 -8.81 2.27
N VAL A 49 -16.00 -9.14 1.33
CA VAL A 49 -15.56 -10.51 1.07
C VAL A 49 -14.43 -10.83 2.05
N PRO A 50 -14.53 -11.91 2.85
CA PRO A 50 -13.43 -12.32 3.72
C PRO A 50 -12.12 -12.54 2.96
N GLU A 51 -10.98 -12.18 3.56
CA GLU A 51 -9.64 -12.41 3.00
C GLU A 51 -9.42 -13.86 2.53
N ALA A 52 -9.81 -14.83 3.35
CA ALA A 52 -9.71 -16.25 3.01
C ALA A 52 -10.48 -16.61 1.73
N ASP A 53 -11.65 -15.99 1.51
CA ASP A 53 -12.47 -16.23 0.32
C ASP A 53 -11.85 -15.56 -0.92
N LEU A 54 -11.24 -14.37 -0.76
CA LEU A 54 -10.48 -13.73 -1.83
C LEU A 54 -9.29 -14.60 -2.26
N HIS A 55 -8.55 -15.14 -1.28
CA HIS A 55 -7.45 -16.07 -1.53
C HIS A 55 -7.92 -17.35 -2.21
N ALA A 56 -9.02 -17.95 -1.74
CA ALA A 56 -9.58 -19.16 -2.33
C ALA A 56 -9.96 -18.93 -3.80
N ARG A 57 -10.67 -17.85 -4.11
CA ARG A 57 -11.03 -17.48 -5.50
C ARG A 57 -9.80 -17.29 -6.40
N CYS A 58 -8.77 -16.64 -5.88
CA CYS A 58 -7.52 -16.45 -6.61
C CYS A 58 -6.83 -17.81 -6.86
N THR A 59 -6.74 -18.65 -5.82
CA THR A 59 -6.15 -19.99 -5.90
C THR A 59 -6.87 -20.87 -6.91
N GLU A 60 -8.20 -20.87 -6.90
CA GLU A 60 -9.04 -21.60 -7.85
C GLU A 60 -8.81 -21.12 -9.29
N ALA A 61 -8.80 -19.81 -9.52
CA ALA A 61 -8.57 -19.24 -10.85
C ALA A 61 -7.17 -19.56 -11.39
N VAL A 62 -6.15 -19.48 -10.52
CA VAL A 62 -4.77 -19.85 -10.86
C VAL A 62 -4.68 -21.34 -11.16
N ALA A 63 -5.26 -22.21 -10.32
CA ALA A 63 -5.28 -23.65 -10.55
C ALA A 63 -5.96 -24.02 -11.88
N ALA A 64 -7.09 -23.37 -12.21
CA ALA A 64 -7.78 -23.58 -13.48
C ALA A 64 -6.91 -23.16 -14.69
N ALA A 65 -6.23 -22.02 -14.60
CA ALA A 65 -5.32 -21.57 -15.66
C ALA A 65 -4.13 -22.54 -15.86
N LEU A 66 -3.58 -23.07 -14.77
CA LEU A 66 -2.48 -24.03 -14.82
C LEU A 66 -2.92 -25.39 -15.35
N ALA A 67 -4.11 -25.87 -14.97
CA ALA A 67 -4.69 -27.09 -15.52
C ALA A 67 -4.89 -26.99 -17.04
N ALA A 68 -5.33 -25.82 -17.54
CA ALA A 68 -5.43 -25.58 -18.97
C ALA A 68 -4.05 -25.57 -19.67
N LEU A 69 -3.03 -24.98 -19.03
CA LEU A 69 -1.67 -24.92 -19.56
C LEU A 69 -0.98 -26.30 -19.61
N TRP A 70 -1.21 -27.14 -18.60
CA TRP A 70 -0.52 -28.43 -18.45
C TRP A 70 -1.34 -29.63 -18.98
N GLY A 71 -2.59 -29.41 -19.39
CA GLY A 71 -3.47 -30.49 -19.82
C GLY A 71 -4.04 -31.33 -18.67
N GLY A 72 -4.06 -30.77 -17.45
CA GLY A 72 -4.48 -31.41 -16.22
C GLY A 72 -3.68 -30.94 -15.01
N CYS A 73 -4.24 -31.12 -13.81
CA CYS A 73 -3.54 -30.87 -12.55
C CYS A 73 -4.09 -31.84 -11.50
N ASP A 74 -3.61 -33.08 -11.55
CA ASP A 74 -4.04 -34.13 -10.63
C ASP A 74 -3.27 -34.08 -9.29
N ASP A 75 -3.74 -34.86 -8.31
CA ASP A 75 -3.11 -34.89 -6.97
C ASP A 75 -1.67 -35.38 -7.02
N ALA A 76 -1.34 -36.29 -7.95
CA ALA A 76 0.02 -36.79 -8.12
C ALA A 76 1.00 -35.68 -8.53
N LEU A 77 0.59 -34.80 -9.45
CA LEU A 77 1.37 -33.63 -9.84
C LEU A 77 1.46 -32.60 -8.70
N LEU A 78 0.35 -32.35 -8.01
CA LEU A 78 0.28 -31.37 -6.92
C LEU A 78 1.15 -31.78 -5.72
N ASP A 79 1.24 -33.06 -5.42
CA ASP A 79 2.00 -33.55 -4.27
C ASP A 79 3.49 -33.83 -4.59
N ALA A 80 3.88 -33.70 -5.87
CA ALA A 80 5.27 -33.81 -6.30
C ALA A 80 6.09 -32.54 -5.93
N PRO A 81 7.43 -32.66 -5.83
CA PRO A 81 8.31 -31.50 -5.69
C PRO A 81 8.12 -30.50 -6.84
N ALA A 82 8.00 -29.22 -6.48
CA ALA A 82 7.83 -28.16 -7.47
C ALA A 82 9.16 -27.84 -8.18
N THR A 83 9.11 -27.71 -9.50
CA THR A 83 10.19 -27.11 -10.27
C THR A 83 10.05 -25.59 -10.29
N ASP A 84 11.15 -24.86 -10.45
CA ASP A 84 11.12 -23.39 -10.57
C ASP A 84 10.23 -22.92 -11.75
N GLY A 85 10.17 -23.69 -12.84
CA GLY A 85 9.29 -23.40 -13.97
C GLY A 85 7.81 -23.46 -13.60
N GLN A 86 7.40 -24.44 -12.80
CA GLN A 86 6.02 -24.53 -12.31
C GLN A 86 5.69 -23.40 -11.34
N VAL A 87 6.62 -23.03 -10.48
CA VAL A 87 6.43 -21.90 -9.56
C VAL A 87 6.35 -20.57 -10.32
N HIS A 88 7.19 -20.39 -11.34
CA HIS A 88 7.09 -19.23 -12.23
C HIS A 88 5.71 -19.16 -12.92
N ALA A 89 5.17 -20.30 -13.36
CA ALA A 89 3.83 -20.35 -13.95
C ALA A 89 2.74 -19.97 -12.93
N ILE A 90 2.83 -20.43 -11.68
CA ILE A 90 1.91 -20.02 -10.59
C ILE A 90 1.95 -18.50 -10.40
N VAL A 91 3.15 -17.92 -10.24
CA VAL A 91 3.32 -16.48 -10.03
C VAL A 91 2.84 -15.67 -11.23
N ALA A 92 3.10 -16.14 -12.45
CA ALA A 92 2.61 -15.49 -13.66
C ALA A 92 1.08 -15.51 -13.75
N ALA A 93 0.45 -16.64 -13.43
CA ALA A 93 -1.00 -16.77 -13.41
C ALA A 93 -1.65 -15.92 -12.31
N GLN A 94 -1.10 -15.90 -11.10
CA GLN A 94 -1.58 -15.07 -10.00
C GLN A 94 -1.52 -13.58 -10.36
N ARG A 95 -0.43 -13.16 -11.00
CA ARG A 95 -0.29 -11.78 -11.46
C ARG A 95 -1.30 -11.45 -12.55
N ALA A 96 -1.52 -12.35 -13.51
CA ALA A 96 -2.52 -12.14 -14.57
C ALA A 96 -3.93 -12.03 -13.99
N TYR A 97 -4.27 -12.89 -13.02
CA TYR A 97 -5.52 -12.79 -12.26
C TYR A 97 -5.65 -11.42 -11.60
N GLY A 98 -4.59 -10.98 -10.92
CA GLY A 98 -4.53 -9.66 -10.32
C GLY A 98 -4.86 -8.58 -11.35
N LEU A 99 -4.03 -8.45 -12.39
CA LEU A 99 -4.21 -7.39 -13.40
C LEU A 99 -5.63 -7.38 -13.97
N GLY A 100 -6.21 -8.56 -14.27
CA GLY A 100 -7.59 -8.68 -14.72
C GLY A 100 -8.62 -8.20 -13.69
N TRP A 101 -8.46 -8.56 -12.41
CA TRP A 101 -9.33 -8.07 -11.34
C TRP A 101 -9.25 -6.55 -11.20
N ARG A 102 -8.04 -5.99 -11.19
CA ARG A 102 -7.85 -4.54 -11.06
C ARG A 102 -8.46 -3.81 -12.25
N ASP A 103 -8.22 -4.26 -13.47
CA ASP A 103 -8.79 -3.62 -14.65
C ASP A 103 -10.33 -3.67 -14.61
N ALA A 104 -10.92 -4.74 -14.07
CA ALA A 104 -12.36 -4.85 -13.88
C ALA A 104 -12.92 -3.93 -12.78
N VAL A 105 -12.15 -3.62 -11.74
CA VAL A 105 -12.59 -2.81 -10.59
C VAL A 105 -12.24 -1.33 -10.76
N LEU A 106 -11.07 -1.02 -11.32
CA LEU A 106 -10.44 0.30 -11.34
C LEU A 106 -10.00 0.73 -12.74
N GLY A 107 -10.46 0.06 -13.81
CA GLY A 107 -9.98 0.30 -15.18
C GLY A 107 -9.86 1.78 -15.57
N ASP A 108 -10.94 2.55 -15.39
CA ASP A 108 -10.95 3.99 -15.72
C ASP A 108 -9.99 4.80 -14.85
N VAL A 109 -9.98 4.57 -13.54
CA VAL A 109 -9.08 5.23 -12.58
C VAL A 109 -7.61 4.97 -12.95
N THR A 110 -7.26 3.72 -13.23
CA THR A 110 -5.88 3.35 -13.59
C THR A 110 -5.46 3.91 -14.94
N ALA A 111 -6.38 4.00 -15.91
CA ALA A 111 -6.12 4.61 -17.21
C ALA A 111 -5.87 6.12 -17.09
N GLU A 112 -6.66 6.82 -16.28
CA GLU A 112 -6.50 8.25 -16.03
C GLU A 112 -5.21 8.56 -15.24
N ALA A 113 -4.94 7.80 -14.17
CA ALA A 113 -3.69 7.92 -13.42
C ALA A 113 -2.46 7.76 -14.34
N ARG A 114 -2.51 6.78 -15.25
CA ARG A 114 -1.45 6.56 -16.26
C ARG A 114 -1.34 7.73 -17.23
N ALA A 115 -2.46 8.24 -17.75
CA ALA A 115 -2.46 9.37 -18.67
C ALA A 115 -1.88 10.64 -18.04
N ALA A 116 -2.19 10.86 -16.75
CA ALA A 116 -1.67 11.95 -15.94
C ALA A 116 -0.23 11.73 -15.44
N ARG A 117 0.36 10.54 -15.67
CA ARG A 117 1.68 10.12 -15.18
C ARG A 117 1.82 10.22 -13.66
N LEU A 118 0.76 9.90 -12.97
CA LEU A 118 0.74 9.84 -11.52
C LEU A 118 1.45 8.55 -11.05
N GLY A 119 1.86 8.54 -9.78
CA GLY A 119 2.58 7.42 -9.17
C GLY A 119 1.76 6.13 -9.11
N ASN A 120 2.29 5.15 -8.37
CA ASN A 120 1.70 3.81 -8.30
C ASN A 120 0.37 3.73 -7.51
N GLY A 121 -0.02 4.80 -6.82
CA GLY A 121 -1.25 4.86 -6.03
C GLY A 121 -1.27 3.91 -4.82
N PRO A 122 -2.42 3.79 -4.13
CA PRO A 122 -2.58 2.94 -2.94
C PRO A 122 -2.23 1.49 -3.24
N GLY A 123 -1.35 0.87 -2.43
CA GLY A 123 -0.95 -0.54 -2.60
C GLY A 123 -0.45 -0.91 -4.00
N GLY A 124 -0.03 0.07 -4.81
CA GLY A 124 0.33 -0.14 -6.21
C GLY A 124 -0.85 -0.35 -7.17
N LEU A 125 -2.09 -0.01 -6.77
CA LEU A 125 -3.31 -0.19 -7.56
C LEU A 125 -3.30 0.61 -8.88
N TRP A 126 -2.54 1.70 -8.98
CA TRP A 126 -2.41 2.49 -10.22
C TRP A 126 -1.14 2.14 -11.00
N THR A 127 -0.31 1.23 -10.49
CA THR A 127 0.92 0.79 -11.16
C THR A 127 0.61 0.25 -12.56
N PRO A 128 1.26 0.72 -13.63
CA PRO A 128 1.02 0.20 -14.97
C PRO A 128 1.22 -1.33 -15.05
N ALA A 129 0.37 -2.02 -15.81
CA ALA A 129 0.41 -3.48 -15.91
C ALA A 129 1.79 -4.01 -16.35
N GLU A 130 2.50 -3.23 -17.18
CA GLU A 130 3.85 -3.53 -17.67
C GLU A 130 4.95 -3.45 -16.60
N HIS A 131 4.73 -2.71 -15.51
CA HIS A 131 5.70 -2.49 -14.43
C HIS A 131 5.62 -3.51 -13.31
N TRP A 132 4.53 -4.26 -13.22
CA TRP A 132 4.52 -5.43 -12.35
C TRP A 132 5.67 -6.36 -12.83
N ASN A 133 6.46 -6.92 -11.92
CA ASN A 133 7.65 -7.70 -12.30
C ASN A 133 7.24 -9.07 -12.87
N ARG A 134 7.91 -9.53 -13.95
CA ARG A 134 7.75 -10.90 -14.50
C ARG A 134 8.27 -11.88 -13.44
N GLY A 135 7.48 -12.12 -12.40
CA GLY A 135 7.96 -12.65 -11.13
C GLY A 135 8.75 -13.94 -11.34
N ARG A 136 10.03 -13.93 -10.95
CA ARG A 136 10.80 -15.17 -10.85
C ARG A 136 10.40 -15.83 -9.54
N GLY A 137 9.49 -16.80 -9.62
CA GLY A 137 9.22 -17.70 -8.51
C GLY A 137 10.31 -18.75 -8.41
N ARG A 138 10.77 -19.04 -7.19
CA ARG A 138 11.59 -20.22 -6.87
C ARG A 138 10.78 -21.11 -5.94
N ALA A 139 10.98 -22.42 -6.00
CA ALA A 139 10.34 -23.32 -5.05
C ALA A 139 10.69 -22.92 -3.60
N PHE A 140 9.66 -22.58 -2.83
CA PHE A 140 9.77 -22.19 -1.42
C PHE A 140 9.20 -23.27 -0.50
N ARG A 141 8.20 -24.02 -0.99
CA ARG A 141 7.59 -25.15 -0.29
C ARG A 141 8.01 -26.48 -0.92
N ALA A 142 7.85 -27.56 -0.16
CA ALA A 142 8.27 -28.90 -0.56
C ALA A 142 7.48 -29.45 -1.77
N THR A 143 6.19 -29.13 -1.87
CA THR A 143 5.29 -29.66 -2.91
C THR A 143 4.75 -28.55 -3.81
N LEU A 144 4.30 -28.91 -5.01
CA LEU A 144 3.64 -27.97 -5.91
C LEU A 144 2.37 -27.38 -5.29
N ARG A 145 1.58 -28.18 -4.58
CA ARG A 145 0.40 -27.76 -3.80
C ARG A 145 0.76 -26.67 -2.79
N GLY A 146 1.79 -26.90 -1.98
CA GLY A 146 2.22 -25.90 -1.00
C GLY A 146 2.72 -24.61 -1.64
N ASN A 147 3.39 -24.69 -2.81
CA ASN A 147 3.79 -23.48 -3.55
C ASN A 147 2.58 -22.78 -4.16
N LEU A 148 1.59 -23.52 -4.67
CA LEU A 148 0.33 -22.96 -5.18
C LEU A 148 -0.41 -22.21 -4.08
N GLU A 149 -0.65 -22.83 -2.93
CA GLU A 149 -1.30 -22.21 -1.77
C GLU A 149 -0.56 -20.95 -1.28
N PHE A 150 0.78 -20.96 -1.36
CA PHE A 150 1.59 -19.82 -0.93
C PHE A 150 1.61 -18.66 -1.95
N PHE A 151 1.74 -18.95 -3.24
CA PHE A 151 1.90 -17.91 -4.26
C PHE A 151 0.59 -17.45 -4.88
N ALA A 152 -0.47 -18.26 -4.87
CA ALA A 152 -1.76 -17.94 -5.47
C ALA A 152 -2.70 -17.18 -4.52
N MET A 153 -2.13 -16.37 -3.63
CA MET A 153 -2.88 -15.47 -2.78
C MET A 153 -3.33 -14.23 -3.57
N HIS A 154 -4.52 -13.72 -3.23
CA HIS A 154 -5.08 -12.53 -3.86
C HIS A 154 -4.13 -11.32 -3.66
N PRO A 155 -3.65 -10.68 -4.74
CA PRO A 155 -2.56 -9.70 -4.67
C PRO A 155 -2.87 -8.45 -3.84
N TRP A 156 -4.15 -8.10 -3.68
CA TRP A 156 -4.60 -6.90 -2.95
C TRP A 156 -5.40 -7.23 -1.69
N ALA A 157 -5.31 -8.44 -1.16
CA ALA A 157 -6.09 -8.78 0.03
C ALA A 157 -5.72 -7.91 1.24
N ALA A 158 -4.43 -7.66 1.45
CA ALA A 158 -3.94 -6.78 2.52
C ALA A 158 -4.50 -5.35 2.37
N GLU A 159 -4.43 -4.79 1.16
CA GLU A 159 -4.97 -3.45 0.87
C GLU A 159 -6.47 -3.38 1.15
N LEU A 160 -7.24 -4.40 0.74
CA LEU A 160 -8.67 -4.47 1.02
C LEU A 160 -8.97 -4.61 2.51
N GLU A 161 -8.11 -5.27 3.29
CA GLU A 161 -8.25 -5.34 4.74
C GLU A 161 -7.94 -3.99 5.42
N HIS A 162 -7.02 -3.17 4.90
CA HIS A 162 -6.85 -1.79 5.39
C HIS A 162 -8.10 -0.94 5.16
N VAL A 163 -8.64 -0.96 3.93
CA VAL A 163 -9.89 -0.25 3.61
C VAL A 163 -11.04 -0.77 4.48
N ARG A 164 -11.10 -2.08 4.72
CA ARG A 164 -12.09 -2.69 5.62
C ARG A 164 -11.93 -2.19 7.06
N ALA A 165 -10.72 -2.17 7.59
CA ALA A 165 -10.44 -1.74 8.96
C ALA A 165 -10.84 -0.28 9.16
N VAL A 166 -10.51 0.59 8.21
CA VAL A 166 -10.90 2.01 8.21
C VAL A 166 -12.42 2.15 8.21
N ARG A 167 -13.12 1.51 7.26
CA ARG A 167 -14.59 1.54 7.20
C ARG A 167 -15.22 1.12 8.53
N CYS A 168 -14.76 0.00 9.10
CA CYS A 168 -15.28 -0.50 10.36
C CYS A 168 -15.03 0.48 11.52
N ALA A 169 -13.86 1.15 11.55
CA ALA A 169 -13.56 2.16 12.55
C ALA A 169 -14.44 3.41 12.40
N VAL A 170 -14.67 3.88 11.17
CA VAL A 170 -15.56 5.02 10.86
C VAL A 170 -17.00 4.71 11.28
N GLU A 171 -17.51 3.53 10.90
CA GLU A 171 -18.85 3.05 11.28
C GLU A 171 -19.01 2.99 12.81
N ALA A 172 -17.99 2.50 13.53
CA ALA A 172 -18.04 2.34 14.99
C ALA A 172 -17.90 3.67 15.76
N SER A 173 -17.26 4.68 15.18
CA SER A 173 -16.95 5.96 15.84
C SER A 173 -17.79 7.14 15.31
N SER A 174 -18.77 6.87 14.43
CA SER A 174 -19.65 7.88 13.83
C SER A 174 -18.88 8.98 13.07
N ALA A 175 -17.80 8.61 12.40
CA ALA A 175 -16.94 9.49 11.60
C ALA A 175 -16.28 10.65 12.36
N ASP A 176 -16.16 10.59 13.70
CA ASP A 176 -15.29 11.52 14.44
C ASP A 176 -13.82 11.18 14.14
N PRO A 177 -13.02 12.09 13.55
CA PRO A 177 -11.67 11.73 13.09
C PRO A 177 -10.74 11.22 14.18
N ARG A 178 -10.71 11.88 15.35
CA ARG A 178 -9.82 11.51 16.45
C ARG A 178 -10.21 10.14 17.03
N ASN A 179 -11.50 9.91 17.26
CA ASN A 179 -12.01 8.64 17.75
C ASN A 179 -11.81 7.52 16.72
N THR A 180 -12.03 7.80 15.44
CA THR A 180 -11.81 6.85 14.33
C THR A 180 -10.36 6.38 14.33
N LEU A 181 -9.41 7.32 14.25
CA LEU A 181 -7.98 7.02 14.18
C LEU A 181 -7.50 6.30 15.45
N ALA A 182 -7.95 6.75 16.64
CA ALA A 182 -7.63 6.07 17.89
C ALA A 182 -8.13 4.62 17.92
N LEU A 183 -9.36 4.38 17.47
CA LEU A 183 -9.93 3.03 17.38
C LEU A 183 -9.20 2.19 16.35
N LEU A 184 -8.91 2.75 15.17
CA LEU A 184 -8.22 2.09 14.06
C LEU A 184 -6.85 1.58 14.47
N PHE A 185 -5.99 2.46 15.00
CA PHE A 185 -4.63 2.08 15.39
C PHE A 185 -4.61 1.11 16.57
N ARG A 186 -5.50 1.28 17.56
CA ARG A 186 -5.60 0.34 18.69
C ARG A 186 -6.10 -1.03 18.23
N THR A 187 -7.03 -1.09 17.29
CA THR A 187 -7.53 -2.35 16.74
C THR A 187 -6.44 -3.06 15.93
N ALA A 188 -5.72 -2.31 15.08
CA ALA A 188 -4.56 -2.84 14.35
C ALA A 188 -3.51 -3.40 15.31
N TRP A 189 -3.20 -2.66 16.38
CA TRP A 189 -2.30 -3.08 17.45
C TRP A 189 -2.74 -4.40 18.08
N THR A 190 -3.96 -4.47 18.62
CA THR A 190 -4.48 -5.68 19.28
C THR A 190 -4.52 -6.87 18.31
N GLY A 191 -4.89 -6.65 17.04
CA GLY A 191 -4.94 -7.73 16.04
C GLY A 191 -3.57 -8.32 15.68
N ARG A 192 -2.48 -7.55 15.85
CA ARG A 192 -1.11 -7.99 15.54
C ARG A 192 -0.30 -8.37 16.79
N ALA A 193 -0.69 -7.89 17.98
CA ALA A 193 -0.02 -8.14 19.26
C ALA A 193 0.31 -9.63 19.48
N ASP A 194 -0.61 -10.52 19.13
CA ASP A 194 -0.48 -11.97 19.36
C ASP A 194 0.46 -12.70 18.40
N ARG A 195 0.93 -12.05 17.32
CA ARG A 195 1.61 -12.74 16.20
C ARG A 195 3.13 -12.66 16.20
N ARG A 196 3.77 -12.08 17.23
CA ARG A 196 5.21 -11.82 17.38
C ARG A 196 6.09 -12.65 16.42
N LEU A 197 6.46 -12.07 15.27
CA LEU A 197 7.25 -12.78 14.24
C LEU A 197 8.77 -12.73 14.49
N GLY A 198 9.19 -12.58 15.75
CA GLY A 198 10.61 -12.56 16.14
C GLY A 198 11.38 -11.33 15.65
N TRP A 199 10.67 -10.22 15.47
CA TRP A 199 11.19 -8.97 14.91
C TRP A 199 11.71 -8.02 15.99
N ASP A 200 12.56 -7.08 15.59
CA ASP A 200 13.06 -6.00 16.44
C ASP A 200 11.89 -5.05 16.75
N ASP A 201 11.64 -4.80 18.04
CA ASP A 201 10.45 -4.08 18.51
C ASP A 201 10.51 -2.56 18.16
N ALA A 202 11.62 -2.08 17.60
CA ALA A 202 11.86 -0.68 17.25
C ALA A 202 10.94 -0.11 16.14
N GLU A 203 10.43 -0.96 15.24
CA GLU A 203 9.69 -0.54 14.03
C GLU A 203 8.22 -1.04 14.00
N TRP A 204 7.58 -1.10 15.16
CA TRP A 204 6.22 -1.65 15.28
C TRP A 204 5.18 -1.01 14.33
N TRP A 205 5.35 0.27 14.03
CA TRP A 205 4.46 1.05 13.19
C TRP A 205 4.48 0.57 11.73
N GLN A 206 5.59 0.02 11.25
CA GLN A 206 5.69 -0.63 9.93
C GLN A 206 4.80 -1.87 9.88
N TYR A 207 4.71 -2.61 10.99
CA TYR A 207 3.92 -3.84 11.05
C TYR A 207 2.43 -3.61 11.19
N LEU A 208 2.04 -2.46 11.73
CA LEU A 208 0.65 -2.01 11.70
C LEU A 208 0.28 -1.34 10.38
N GLU A 209 1.28 -1.02 9.54
CA GLU A 209 1.10 -0.30 8.27
C GLU A 209 0.37 1.03 8.52
N VAL A 210 0.80 1.78 9.53
CA VAL A 210 0.10 3.01 9.99
C VAL A 210 -0.07 4.05 8.89
N GLY A 211 0.91 4.16 7.98
CA GLY A 211 0.81 5.06 6.83
C GLY A 211 -0.29 4.66 5.84
N ALA A 212 -0.45 3.37 5.56
CA ALA A 212 -1.52 2.86 4.70
C ALA A 212 -2.90 3.06 5.35
N LEU A 213 -3.02 2.73 6.64
CA LEU A 213 -4.25 2.96 7.42
C LEU A 213 -4.64 4.44 7.45
N ALA A 214 -3.67 5.34 7.68
CA ALA A 214 -3.90 6.79 7.70
C ALA A 214 -4.29 7.33 6.31
N SER A 215 -3.65 6.86 5.24
CA SER A 215 -3.99 7.26 3.86
C SER A 215 -5.47 6.97 3.54
N TRP A 216 -5.95 5.78 3.90
CA TRP A 216 -7.35 5.43 3.71
C TRP A 216 -8.29 6.17 4.65
N ALA A 217 -7.90 6.40 5.90
CA ALA A 217 -8.69 7.19 6.84
C ALA A 217 -8.89 8.63 6.35
N VAL A 218 -7.86 9.25 5.78
CA VAL A 218 -7.93 10.58 5.16
C VAL A 218 -8.97 10.63 4.04
N VAL A 219 -9.09 9.56 3.25
CA VAL A 219 -10.09 9.47 2.19
C VAL A 219 -11.48 9.28 2.77
N ASP A 220 -11.68 8.26 3.62
CA ASP A 220 -13.00 7.87 4.15
C ASP A 220 -13.62 8.95 5.07
N LEU A 221 -12.79 9.65 5.85
CA LEU A 221 -13.22 10.76 6.71
C LEU A 221 -13.32 12.11 5.98
N GLY A 222 -12.85 12.20 4.73
CA GLY A 222 -12.82 13.47 3.99
C GLY A 222 -11.92 14.52 4.61
N LEU A 223 -10.76 14.11 5.16
CA LEU A 223 -9.79 15.03 5.77
C LEU A 223 -9.12 15.92 4.71
N PRO A 224 -8.72 17.16 5.06
CA PRO A 224 -8.10 18.09 4.12
C PRO A 224 -6.66 17.67 3.81
N ALA A 225 -6.51 16.78 2.82
CA ALA A 225 -5.20 16.42 2.27
C ALA A 225 -5.33 16.14 0.77
N ASP A 226 -4.56 16.88 -0.03
CA ASP A 226 -4.59 16.79 -1.49
C ASP A 226 -3.98 15.46 -1.99
N ASP A 227 -2.96 14.94 -1.28
CA ASP A 227 -2.46 13.58 -1.50
C ASP A 227 -2.56 12.75 -0.21
N PRO A 228 -3.53 11.82 -0.13
CA PRO A 228 -3.67 10.91 1.00
C PRO A 228 -2.42 10.09 1.30
N ALA A 229 -1.61 9.72 0.30
CA ALA A 229 -0.38 8.96 0.52
C ALA A 229 0.66 9.77 1.32
N SER A 230 0.81 11.05 0.96
CA SER A 230 1.69 11.98 1.66
C SER A 230 1.25 12.21 3.11
N ALA A 231 -0.07 12.27 3.36
CA ALA A 231 -0.61 12.33 4.72
C ALA A 231 -0.34 11.05 5.52
N GLY A 232 -0.46 9.88 4.88
CA GLY A 232 -0.06 8.61 5.48
C GLY A 232 1.42 8.57 5.86
N TRP A 233 2.30 9.02 4.96
CA TRP A 233 3.73 9.14 5.22
C TRP A 233 4.04 10.07 6.39
N ALA A 234 3.34 11.19 6.53
CA ALA A 234 3.51 12.10 7.67
C ALA A 234 3.18 11.42 9.02
N VAL A 235 2.15 10.55 9.06
CA VAL A 235 1.83 9.76 10.26
C VAL A 235 2.89 8.70 10.53
N GLU A 236 3.47 8.11 9.48
CA GLU A 236 4.58 7.16 9.59
C GLU A 236 5.82 7.82 10.19
N GLU A 237 6.23 8.99 9.68
CA GLU A 237 7.33 9.79 10.24
C GLU A 237 7.06 10.19 11.69
N ALA A 238 5.81 10.58 12.02
CA ALA A 238 5.41 10.88 13.38
C ALA A 238 5.53 9.66 14.30
N ALA A 239 5.16 8.46 13.81
CA ALA A 239 5.27 7.21 14.54
C ALA A 239 6.74 6.83 14.80
N GLU A 240 7.60 7.00 13.80
CA GLU A 240 9.04 6.79 13.92
C GLU A 240 9.65 7.73 14.97
N ALA A 241 9.32 9.03 14.90
CA ALA A 241 9.88 10.05 15.79
C ALA A 241 9.53 9.85 17.27
N VAL A 242 8.38 9.23 17.57
CA VAL A 242 7.92 8.95 18.93
C VAL A 242 8.13 7.49 19.36
N SER A 243 8.74 6.66 18.50
CA SER A 243 8.99 5.25 18.80
C SER A 243 10.03 5.12 19.92
N PRO A 244 9.69 4.58 21.10
CA PRO A 244 10.66 4.45 22.19
C PRO A 244 11.63 3.30 21.92
N SER A 245 12.93 3.52 22.14
CA SER A 245 13.99 2.54 21.86
C SER A 245 13.87 1.22 22.64
N ASP A 246 13.23 1.26 23.81
CA ASP A 246 13.08 0.12 24.73
C ASP A 246 11.61 -0.34 24.79
N TRP A 247 10.78 0.11 23.86
CA TRP A 247 9.37 -0.28 23.83
C TRP A 247 9.25 -1.75 23.43
N THR A 248 8.36 -2.47 24.12
CA THR A 248 8.17 -3.91 23.88
C THR A 248 6.83 -4.16 23.24
N TRP A 249 6.81 -5.07 22.27
CA TRP A 249 5.60 -5.36 21.48
C TRP A 249 4.45 -5.96 22.31
N THR A 250 4.72 -6.40 23.55
CA THR A 250 3.72 -6.90 24.50
C THR A 250 3.18 -5.82 25.43
N GLY A 251 3.52 -4.55 25.19
CA GLY A 251 3.02 -3.40 25.94
C GLY A 251 1.49 -3.34 25.95
N THR A 252 0.92 -2.68 26.95
CA THR A 252 -0.54 -2.61 27.19
C THR A 252 -1.31 -1.78 26.15
N GLY A 253 -0.64 -1.23 25.14
CA GLY A 253 -1.24 -0.40 24.09
C GLY A 253 -0.20 0.23 23.19
N LEU A 254 -0.65 1.11 22.29
CA LEU A 254 0.21 1.97 21.46
C LEU A 254 1.17 2.79 22.35
N PRO A 255 2.37 3.17 21.85
CA PRO A 255 3.28 4.03 22.60
C PRO A 255 2.63 5.35 23.04
N ASP A 256 3.05 5.86 24.20
CA ASP A 256 2.61 7.15 24.71
C ASP A 256 2.95 8.27 23.72
N GLY A 257 2.00 9.19 23.50
CA GLY A 257 2.18 10.33 22.60
C GLY A 257 1.96 10.04 21.12
N PHE A 258 1.93 8.77 20.68
CA PHE A 258 1.73 8.42 19.26
C PHE A 258 0.42 8.98 18.70
N LEU A 259 -0.71 8.80 19.40
CA LEU A 259 -2.01 9.28 18.91
C LEU A 259 -2.02 10.80 18.71
N GLU A 260 -1.46 11.55 19.65
CA GLU A 260 -1.38 13.01 19.54
C GLU A 260 -0.46 13.46 18.39
N ALA A 261 0.65 12.75 18.16
CA ALA A 261 1.52 13.01 17.03
C ALA A 261 0.83 12.71 15.69
N ALA A 262 0.07 11.61 15.61
CA ALA A 262 -0.72 11.25 14.43
C ALA A 262 -1.84 12.26 14.16
N PHE A 263 -2.53 12.73 15.20
CA PHE A 263 -3.56 13.77 15.06
C PHE A 263 -2.96 15.09 14.56
N ALA A 264 -1.83 15.51 15.12
CA ALA A 264 -1.11 16.69 14.67
C ALA A 264 -0.64 16.59 13.22
N ALA A 265 -0.17 15.40 12.79
CA ALA A 265 0.24 15.15 11.41
C ALA A 265 -0.91 15.26 10.40
N LEU A 266 -2.15 15.04 10.84
CA LEU A 266 -3.36 15.06 10.00
C LEU A 266 -4.25 16.30 10.21
N ASP A 267 -3.83 17.24 11.06
CA ASP A 267 -4.60 18.44 11.45
C ASP A 267 -6.01 18.12 11.98
N VAL A 268 -6.10 17.12 12.88
CA VAL A 268 -7.35 16.68 13.56
C VAL A 268 -7.26 16.73 15.08
#